data_AF-A0A8H4XWC9-F1
#
_entry.id   AF-A0A8H4XWC9-F1
#
_cell.length_a   1.000
_cell.length_b   1.000
_cell.length_c   1.000
_cell.angle_alpha   90.00
_cell.angle_beta   90.00
_cell.angle_gamma   90.00
#
_symmetry.space_group_name_H-M   'P 1'
#
loop_
_entity.id
_entity.type
_entity.pdbx_description
1 polymer ?
#
loop_
_entity_poly.entity_id
_entity_poly.type
_entity_poly.pdbx_seq_one_letter_code
_entity_poly.pdbx_strand_id
1 'polypeptide(L)'
;MVFGRSLTESRLISSANYVRTELPTRIAHRIRDMQRLPYVVTTNRHIKEVYDLYYSAFDTFRKTKEVKTLEDNDKLCDLISHNLKGHLTVIPKLAMGILECGELMDPDEMDGFMNTILKSTNSAFLDESSLSSIYP
;
A
#
# COMPACT_ATOMS: atom_id res chain seq x y z
N MET A 1 -18.78 9.36 6.53
CA MET A 1 -19.66 9.10 5.37
C MET A 1 -20.52 7.89 5.71
N VAL A 2 -21.85 8.00 5.55
CA VAL A 2 -22.86 7.08 6.12
C VAL A 2 -23.03 5.83 5.22
N PHE A 3 -22.68 4.62 5.71
CA PHE A 3 -22.85 3.34 4.98
C PHE A 3 -23.65 2.29 5.77
N GLY A 4 -24.71 2.73 6.46
CA GLY A 4 -25.48 1.88 7.38
C GLY A 4 -26.74 1.22 6.83
N ARG A 5 -27.04 1.19 5.52
CA ARG A 5 -28.31 0.60 5.03
C ARG A 5 -28.11 -0.21 3.74
N SER A 6 -28.36 -1.53 3.89
CA SER A 6 -28.40 -2.62 2.89
C SER A 6 -27.10 -2.92 2.14
N LEU A 7 -26.30 -3.82 2.73
CA LEU A 7 -25.16 -4.50 2.12
C LEU A 7 -25.70 -5.58 1.14
N THR A 8 -26.09 -5.18 -0.06
CA THR A 8 -26.47 -6.14 -1.10
C THR A 8 -25.22 -6.70 -1.78
N GLU A 9 -25.27 -7.96 -2.23
CA GLU A 9 -24.19 -8.63 -2.96
C GLU A 9 -23.66 -7.78 -4.13
N SER A 10 -24.56 -7.14 -4.87
CA SER A 10 -24.21 -6.21 -5.95
C SER A 10 -23.37 -5.01 -5.48
N ARG A 11 -23.62 -4.46 -4.28
CA ARG A 11 -22.81 -3.37 -3.71
C ARG A 11 -21.43 -3.85 -3.27
N LEU A 12 -21.33 -5.04 -2.70
CA LEU A 12 -20.02 -5.63 -2.33
C LEU A 12 -19.15 -5.83 -3.58
N ILE A 13 -19.71 -6.43 -4.63
CA ILE A 13 -19.02 -6.63 -5.90
C ILE A 13 -18.62 -5.29 -6.54
N SER A 14 -19.49 -4.28 -6.48
CA SER A 14 -19.17 -2.94 -6.99
C SER A 14 -18.04 -2.27 -6.20
N SER A 15 -18.05 -2.37 -4.86
CA SER A 15 -16.98 -1.85 -4.00
C SER A 15 -15.66 -2.59 -4.23
N ALA A 16 -15.69 -3.91 -4.37
CA ALA A 16 -14.52 -4.72 -4.67
C ALA A 16 -13.84 -4.32 -5.98
N ASN A 17 -14.64 -4.09 -7.03
CA ASN A 17 -14.12 -3.62 -8.32
C ASN A 17 -13.60 -2.17 -8.27
N TYR A 18 -14.20 -1.32 -7.43
CA TYR A 18 -13.67 0.02 -7.16
C TYR A 18 -12.28 -0.06 -6.52
N VAL A 19 -12.14 -0.82 -5.43
CA VAL A 19 -10.88 -1.03 -4.73
C VAL A 19 -9.82 -1.65 -5.65
N ARG A 20 -10.19 -2.65 -6.46
CA ARG A 20 -9.34 -3.27 -7.46
C ARG A 20 -8.77 -2.28 -8.49
N THR A 21 -9.49 -1.20 -8.81
CA THR A 21 -9.06 -0.20 -9.80
C THR A 21 -8.21 0.91 -9.16
N GLU A 22 -8.59 1.31 -7.94
CA GLU A 22 -7.90 2.35 -7.18
C GLU A 22 -6.55 1.90 -6.59
N LEU A 23 -6.48 0.67 -6.05
CA LEU A 23 -5.28 0.16 -5.38
C LEU A 23 -4.04 0.12 -6.30
N PRO A 24 -4.08 -0.46 -7.52
CA PRO A 24 -2.93 -0.43 -8.43
C PRO A 24 -2.48 0.99 -8.75
N THR A 25 -3.42 1.92 -8.94
CA THR A 25 -3.13 3.33 -9.26
C THR A 25 -2.39 4.00 -8.10
N ARG A 26 -2.86 3.79 -6.87
CA ARG A 26 -2.20 4.32 -5.67
C ARG A 26 -0.80 3.74 -5.51
N ILE A 27 -0.63 2.43 -5.68
CA ILE A 27 0.68 1.78 -5.58
C ILE A 27 1.63 2.28 -6.70
N ALA A 28 1.15 2.46 -7.92
CA ALA A 28 1.95 2.99 -9.03
C ALA A 28 2.48 4.41 -8.75
N HIS A 29 1.63 5.28 -8.17
CA HIS A 29 2.08 6.61 -7.74
C HIS A 29 3.18 6.51 -6.68
N ARG A 30 3.10 5.54 -5.74
CA ARG A 30 4.15 5.32 -4.73
C ARG A 30 5.45 4.79 -5.30
N ILE A 31 5.39 3.84 -6.22
CA ILE A 31 6.57 3.35 -6.95
C ILE A 31 7.25 4.52 -7.66
N ARG A 32 6.46 5.41 -8.30
CA ARG A 32 6.99 6.61 -8.95
C ARG A 32 7.63 7.59 -7.97
N ASP A 33 7.05 7.80 -6.80
CA ASP A 33 7.63 8.64 -5.75
C ASP A 33 8.99 8.07 -5.28
N MET A 34 9.11 6.74 -5.13
CA MET A 34 10.37 6.08 -4.82
C MET A 34 11.42 6.19 -5.94
N GLN A 35 10.99 6.13 -7.20
CA GLN A 35 11.88 6.27 -8.36
C GLN A 35 12.41 7.70 -8.54
N ARG A 36 11.75 8.70 -7.94
CA ARG A 36 12.21 10.10 -7.95
C ARG A 36 13.31 10.37 -6.93
N LEU A 37 13.62 9.41 -6.06
CA LEU A 37 14.65 9.57 -5.05
C LEU A 37 16.04 9.66 -5.69
N PRO A 38 17.00 10.34 -5.04
CA PRO A 38 18.38 10.35 -5.45
C PRO A 38 18.92 8.93 -5.56
N TYR A 39 19.74 8.68 -6.59
CA TYR A 39 20.29 7.36 -6.91
C TYR A 39 20.99 6.70 -5.71
N VAL A 40 21.65 7.50 -4.86
CA VAL A 40 22.38 7.07 -3.66
C VAL A 40 21.47 6.33 -2.66
N VAL A 41 20.21 6.76 -2.55
CA VAL A 41 19.20 6.14 -1.68
C VAL A 41 18.64 4.89 -2.34
N THR A 42 18.46 4.91 -3.67
CA THR A 42 17.93 3.77 -4.43
C THR A 42 18.91 2.59 -4.49
N THR A 43 20.21 2.84 -4.31
CA THR A 43 21.24 1.79 -4.22
C THR A 43 21.26 1.06 -2.87
N ASN A 44 20.59 1.58 -1.84
CA ASN A 44 20.53 0.92 -0.55
C ASN A 44 19.69 -0.37 -0.63
N ARG A 45 20.22 -1.47 -0.05
CA ARG A 45 19.56 -2.78 -0.05
C ARG A 45 18.18 -2.75 0.58
N HIS A 46 18.01 -2.04 1.69
CA HIS A 46 16.74 -1.96 2.40
C HIS A 46 15.67 -1.22 1.58
N ILE A 47 16.05 -0.13 0.92
CA ILE A 47 15.16 0.63 0.03
C ILE A 47 14.77 -0.21 -1.18
N LYS A 48 15.72 -0.97 -1.74
CA LYS A 48 15.46 -1.91 -2.83
C LYS A 48 14.47 -3.01 -2.43
N GLU A 49 14.64 -3.62 -1.27
CA GLU A 49 13.70 -4.64 -0.77
C GLU A 49 12.28 -4.07 -0.60
N VAL A 50 12.18 -2.81 -0.16
CA VAL A 50 10.89 -2.11 -0.06
C VAL A 50 10.29 -1.85 -1.43
N TYR A 51 11.08 -1.37 -2.38
CA TYR A 51 10.64 -1.18 -3.77
C TYR A 51 10.13 -2.49 -4.38
N ASP A 52 10.85 -3.60 -4.19
CA ASP A 52 10.48 -4.91 -4.70
C ASP A 52 9.16 -5.40 -4.07
N LEU A 53 8.90 -5.10 -2.79
CA LEU A 53 7.61 -5.37 -2.13
C LEU A 53 6.45 -4.58 -2.78
N TYR A 54 6.62 -3.27 -2.99
CA TYR A 54 5.58 -2.46 -3.66
C TYR A 54 5.36 -2.90 -5.11
N TYR A 55 6.43 -3.28 -5.82
CA TYR A 55 6.35 -3.77 -7.19
C TYR A 55 5.62 -5.13 -7.26
N SER A 56 5.95 -6.06 -6.37
CA SER A 56 5.26 -7.35 -6.26
C SER A 56 3.78 -7.18 -5.94
N ALA A 57 3.45 -6.26 -5.02
CA ALA A 57 2.06 -5.92 -4.72
C ALA A 57 1.34 -5.37 -5.96
N PHE A 58 1.95 -4.41 -6.66
CA PHE A 58 1.41 -3.85 -7.90
C PHE A 58 1.14 -4.91 -8.96
N ASP A 59 2.12 -5.78 -9.22
CA ASP A 59 1.99 -6.85 -10.21
C ASP A 59 0.89 -7.84 -9.83
N THR A 60 0.75 -8.15 -8.54
CA THR A 60 -0.32 -9.00 -8.01
C THR A 60 -1.68 -8.37 -8.25
N PHE A 61 -1.89 -7.11 -7.84
CA PHE A 61 -3.18 -6.43 -8.02
C PHE A 61 -3.54 -6.20 -9.49
N ARG A 62 -2.54 -5.94 -10.35
CA ARG A 62 -2.73 -5.81 -11.80
C ARG A 62 -3.22 -7.12 -12.43
N LYS A 63 -2.77 -8.27 -11.92
CA LYS A 63 -3.18 -9.61 -12.41
C LYS A 63 -4.56 -10.01 -11.90
N THR A 64 -5.10 -9.35 -10.89
CA THR A 64 -6.43 -9.65 -10.35
C THR A 64 -7.52 -9.34 -11.37
N LYS A 65 -8.32 -10.35 -11.69
CA LYS A 65 -9.46 -10.25 -12.61
C LYS A 65 -10.63 -9.52 -11.95
N GLU A 66 -11.59 -9.14 -12.78
CA GLU A 66 -12.84 -8.53 -12.33
C GLU A 66 -13.57 -9.44 -11.36
N VAL A 67 -13.98 -8.87 -10.22
CA VAL A 67 -14.74 -9.57 -9.18
C VAL A 67 -16.17 -9.69 -9.67
N LYS A 68 -16.68 -10.92 -9.80
CA LYS A 68 -18.06 -11.18 -10.27
C LYS A 68 -18.91 -11.91 -9.25
N THR A 69 -18.29 -12.54 -8.26
CA THR A 69 -18.95 -13.32 -7.22
C THR A 69 -18.47 -12.87 -5.84
N LEU A 70 -19.23 -13.22 -4.79
CA LEU A 70 -18.79 -13.01 -3.41
C LEU A 70 -17.51 -13.80 -3.09
N GLU A 71 -17.34 -14.98 -3.68
CA GLU A 71 -16.13 -15.79 -3.47
C GLU A 71 -14.88 -15.13 -4.08
N ASP A 72 -15.03 -14.43 -5.22
CA ASP A 72 -13.96 -13.60 -5.79
C ASP A 72 -13.65 -12.38 -4.91
N ASN A 73 -14.68 -11.82 -4.25
CA ASN A 73 -14.50 -10.73 -3.30
C ASN A 73 -13.70 -11.20 -2.08
N ASP A 74 -14.01 -12.37 -1.53
CA ASP A 74 -13.29 -12.93 -0.38
C ASP A 74 -11.83 -13.20 -0.72
N LYS A 75 -11.55 -13.76 -1.91
CA LYS A 75 -10.18 -13.93 -2.43
C LYS A 75 -9.45 -12.61 -2.59
N LEU A 76 -10.14 -11.55 -3.03
CA LEU A 76 -9.56 -10.21 -3.13
C LEU A 76 -9.23 -9.65 -1.73
N CYS A 77 -10.13 -9.80 -0.76
CA CYS A 77 -9.93 -9.37 0.62
C CYS A 77 -8.74 -10.09 1.27
N ASP A 78 -8.61 -11.40 1.07
CA ASP A 78 -7.47 -12.18 1.55
C ASP A 78 -6.15 -11.70 0.93
N LEU A 79 -6.15 -11.44 -0.37
CA LEU A 79 -4.99 -10.94 -1.10
C LEU A 79 -4.57 -9.54 -0.62
N ILE A 80 -5.54 -8.64 -0.41
CA ILE A 80 -5.30 -7.31 0.16
C ILE A 80 -4.72 -7.45 1.57
N SER A 81 -5.32 -8.28 2.41
CA SER A 81 -4.88 -8.51 3.80
C SER A 81 -3.47 -9.07 3.87
N HIS A 82 -3.12 -10.00 2.98
CA HIS A 82 -1.78 -10.56 2.89
C HIS A 82 -0.73 -9.51 2.49
N ASN A 83 -1.04 -8.70 1.46
CA ASN A 83 -0.15 -7.62 1.02
C ASN A 83 0.00 -6.54 2.10
N LEU A 84 -1.08 -6.17 2.78
CA LEU A 84 -1.05 -5.19 3.87
C LEU A 84 -0.13 -5.64 5.03
N LYS A 85 -0.23 -6.91 5.43
CA LYS A 85 0.68 -7.49 6.44
C LYS A 85 2.13 -7.47 6.00
N GLY A 86 2.41 -7.71 4.72
CA GLY A 86 3.76 -7.55 4.15
C GLY A 86 4.27 -6.11 4.26
N HIS A 87 3.40 -5.13 4.00
CA HIS A 87 3.73 -3.70 4.12
C HIS A 87 3.99 -3.23 5.56
N LEU A 88 3.58 -3.96 6.60
CA LEU A 88 3.95 -3.64 7.98
C LEU A 88 5.47 -3.73 8.23
N THR A 89 6.16 -4.60 7.48
CA THR A 89 7.62 -4.75 7.58
C THR A 89 8.40 -3.66 6.85
N VAL A 90 7.72 -2.77 6.12
CA VAL A 90 8.34 -1.69 5.34
C VAL A 90 8.86 -0.58 6.24
N ILE A 91 8.14 -0.21 7.31
CA ILE A 91 8.56 0.87 8.23
C ILE A 91 9.96 0.63 8.82
N PRO A 92 10.23 -0.52 9.47
CA PRO A 92 11.56 -0.75 10.05
C PRO A 92 12.66 -0.85 8.98
N LYS A 93 12.37 -1.45 7.81
CA LYS A 93 13.35 -1.52 6.71
C LYS A 93 13.69 -0.14 6.15
N LEU A 94 12.69 0.73 5.98
CA LEU A 94 12.91 2.10 5.55
C LEU A 94 13.68 2.91 6.57
N ALA A 95 13.35 2.78 7.85
CA ALA A 95 14.10 3.43 8.93
C ALA A 95 15.59 3.03 8.88
N MET A 96 15.89 1.74 8.68
CA MET A 96 17.27 1.26 8.52
C MET A 96 17.94 1.84 7.27
N GLY A 97 17.28 1.82 6.12
CA GLY A 97 17.83 2.36 4.88
C GLY A 97 18.10 3.87 4.96
N ILE A 98 17.28 4.60 5.71
CA ILE A 98 17.45 6.03 5.95
C ILE A 98 18.59 6.29 6.92
N LEU A 99 18.69 5.54 8.02
CA LEU A 99 19.82 5.66 8.95
C LEU A 99 21.16 5.43 8.25
N GLU A 100 21.23 4.49 7.32
CA GLU A 100 22.43 4.22 6.52
C GLU A 100 22.69 5.30 5.44
N CYS A 101 21.65 5.96 4.94
CA CYS A 101 21.77 7.01 3.92
C CYS A 101 21.80 8.43 4.49
N GLY A 102 21.60 8.60 5.80
CA GLY A 102 21.43 9.90 6.45
C GLY A 102 22.68 10.79 6.41
N GLU A 103 23.87 10.20 6.26
CA GLU A 103 25.12 10.95 6.04
C GLU A 103 25.34 11.33 4.56
N LEU A 104 24.54 10.79 3.64
CA LEU A 104 24.69 10.93 2.19
C LEU A 104 23.61 11.81 1.55
N MET A 105 22.63 12.28 2.33
CA MET A 105 21.46 13.01 1.85
C MET A 105 21.19 14.26 2.69
N ASP A 106 20.59 15.27 2.07
CA ASP A 106 20.15 16.46 2.79
C ASP A 106 19.00 16.10 3.76
N PRO A 107 19.02 16.59 5.02
CA PRO A 107 17.97 16.34 6.00
C PRO A 107 16.55 16.68 5.53
N ASP A 108 16.38 17.73 4.71
CA ASP A 108 15.06 18.15 4.23
C ASP A 108 14.49 17.16 3.20
N GLU A 109 15.33 16.59 2.33
CA GLU A 109 14.91 15.56 1.37
C GLU A 109 14.56 14.24 2.09
N MET A 110 15.29 13.92 3.16
CA MET A 110 15.08 12.75 4.00
C MET A 110 13.75 12.83 4.77
N ASP A 111 13.44 13.99 5.36
CA ASP A 111 12.16 14.23 6.05
C ASP A 111 10.97 14.23 5.08
N GLY A 112 11.14 14.78 3.87
CA GLY A 112 10.13 14.72 2.81
C GLY A 112 9.81 13.29 2.39
N PHE A 113 10.84 12.45 2.27
CA PHE A 113 10.69 11.03 1.98
C PHE A 113 9.96 10.28 3.10
N MET A 114 10.40 10.46 4.34
CA MET A 114 9.77 9.83 5.51
C MET A 114 8.29 10.18 5.62
N ASN A 115 7.95 11.46 5.47
CA ASN A 115 6.56 11.90 5.50
C ASN A 115 5.72 11.26 4.37
N THR A 116 6.28 11.08 3.18
CA THR A 116 5.57 10.50 2.04
C THR A 116 5.28 9.01 2.26
N ILE A 117 6.28 8.26 2.74
CA ILE A 117 6.12 6.85 3.09
C ILE A 117 5.16 6.70 4.28
N LEU A 118 5.42 7.39 5.39
CA LEU A 118 4.64 7.21 6.62
C LEU A 118 3.18 7.60 6.42
N LYS A 119 2.89 8.66 5.64
CA LYS A 119 1.51 8.97 5.24
C LYS A 119 0.86 7.84 4.44
N SER A 120 1.62 7.15 3.60
CA SER A 120 1.10 6.02 2.82
C SER A 120 0.76 4.82 3.71
N THR A 121 1.60 4.49 4.70
CA THR A 121 1.35 3.37 5.62
C THR A 121 0.24 3.70 6.62
N ASN A 122 0.22 4.93 7.15
CA ASN A 122 -0.86 5.40 8.02
C ASN A 122 -2.19 5.50 7.29
N SER A 123 -2.22 5.83 5.99
CA SER A 123 -3.47 5.81 5.23
C SER A 123 -4.07 4.40 5.12
N ALA A 124 -3.24 3.36 5.14
CA ALA A 124 -3.70 1.97 5.18
C ALA A 124 -4.11 1.53 6.60
N PHE A 125 -3.45 2.04 7.65
CA PHE A 125 -3.84 1.83 9.06
C PHE A 125 -5.12 2.58 9.47
N LEU A 126 -5.35 3.77 8.92
CA LEU A 126 -6.60 4.54 9.11
C LEU A 126 -7.78 3.86 8.41
N ASP A 127 -7.51 3.07 7.37
CA ASP A 127 -8.51 2.19 6.76
C ASP A 127 -8.79 0.94 7.64
N GLU A 128 -7.81 0.47 8.42
CA GLU A 128 -8.02 -0.59 9.44
C GLU A 128 -8.94 -0.12 10.60
N SER A 129 -8.81 1.13 11.03
CA SER A 129 -9.79 1.76 11.96
C SER A 129 -11.18 1.92 11.33
N SER A 130 -11.27 1.92 10.01
CA SER A 130 -12.53 1.92 9.26
C SER A 130 -13.10 0.50 9.12
N LEU A 131 -12.24 -0.53 9.12
CA LEU A 131 -12.61 -1.95 9.06
C LEU A 131 -13.04 -2.54 10.41
N SER A 132 -12.54 -2.04 11.54
CA SER A 132 -13.02 -2.42 12.89
C SER A 132 -14.42 -1.88 13.21
N SER A 133 -14.92 -0.93 12.43
CA SER A 133 -16.33 -0.51 12.46
C SER A 133 -17.23 -1.36 11.55
N ILE A 134 -16.67 -2.31 10.80
CA ILE A 134 -17.37 -3.13 9.79
C ILE A 134 -17.64 -4.57 10.26
N TYR A 135 -16.99 -5.06 11.32
CA TYR A 135 -17.37 -6.30 12.01
C TYR A 135 -17.23 -6.13 13.54
N PRO A 136 -18.21 -6.56 14.35
CA PRO A 136 -18.13 -6.48 15.81
C PRO A 136 -17.04 -7.38 16.40
#